data_AF-A0A928UUM1-F1
#
_entry.id   AF-A0A928UUM1-F1
#
_cell.length_a   1.000
_cell.length_b   1.000
_cell.length_c   1.000
_cell.angle_alpha   90.00
_cell.angle_beta   90.00
_cell.angle_gamma   90.00
#
_symmetry.space_group_name_H-M   'P 1'
#
loop_
_entity.id
_entity.type
_entity.pdbx_description
1 polymer ?
#
loop_
_entity_poly.entity_id
_entity_poly.type
_entity_poly.pdbx_seq_one_letter_code
_entity_poly.pdbx_strand_id
1 'polypeptide(L)'
;METSSRVTKSLFYFLEQKQISLLPKDIEINKNLPLSWINTKNTSLYIKQAEKEYLKVFPNSFFYQDWAEASFSLRAWDGLGSVLRIMPMPDPERLAYFLAQFFSYFISPQIEVKSLSLGEKSEFKTFISEKSFPEIAKYLSACITYIPCFNKNSNVSCTWEGDILRVNFFNQQPSIFDNQISKTHITPELMNSLLEDFKKKEELLIIREKDLLKQEKNLKKQEKLLQNNLLSSFSKLFNLSKNVKTNSKKIINTKNSIEQFSFDLD
;
A
#
# COMPACT_ATOMS: atom_id res chain seq x y z
N MET A 1 1.22 24.66 4.82
CA MET A 1 0.37 23.45 4.85
C MET A 1 1.26 22.24 4.66
N GLU A 2 1.14 21.24 5.52
CA GLU A 2 1.83 19.97 5.32
C GLU A 2 1.12 19.20 4.22
N THR A 3 1.84 18.89 3.14
CA THR A 3 1.34 18.03 2.07
C THR A 3 1.76 16.59 2.34
N SER A 4 0.87 15.66 2.03
CA SER A 4 1.11 14.23 2.17
C SER A 4 0.94 13.51 0.84
N SER A 5 1.62 12.39 0.66
CA SER A 5 1.60 11.56 -0.53
C SER A 5 1.45 10.07 -0.20
N ARG A 6 0.80 9.32 -1.10
CA ARG A 6 0.64 7.86 -0.99
C ARG A 6 1.27 7.07 -2.14
N VAL A 7 2.21 7.67 -2.88
CA VAL A 7 2.92 7.00 -3.98
C VAL A 7 3.84 5.86 -3.49
N THR A 8 4.25 5.89 -2.23
CA THR A 8 5.23 4.97 -1.63
C THR A 8 4.85 3.50 -1.72
N LYS A 9 3.56 3.15 -1.67
CA LYS A 9 3.06 1.77 -1.87
C LYS A 9 3.48 1.22 -3.22
N SER A 10 3.16 1.97 -4.27
CA SER A 10 3.47 1.57 -5.65
C SER A 10 4.98 1.48 -5.87
N LEU A 11 5.76 2.36 -5.24
CA LEU A 11 7.22 2.32 -5.28
C LEU A 11 7.76 1.07 -4.58
N PHE A 12 7.23 0.73 -3.42
CA PHE A 12 7.65 -0.45 -2.68
C PHE A 12 7.45 -1.73 -3.50
N TYR A 13 6.26 -1.92 -4.09
CA TYR A 13 6.00 -3.07 -4.95
C TYR A 13 6.91 -3.10 -6.18
N PHE A 14 7.14 -1.94 -6.81
CA PHE A 14 8.04 -1.84 -7.94
C PHE A 14 9.47 -2.30 -7.58
N LEU A 15 10.01 -1.81 -6.47
CA LEU A 15 11.34 -2.20 -6.00
C LEU A 15 11.41 -3.69 -5.61
N GLU A 16 10.37 -4.22 -4.97
CA GLU A 16 10.26 -5.63 -4.62
C GLU A 16 10.29 -6.52 -5.87
N GLN A 17 9.55 -6.16 -6.92
CA GLN A 17 9.58 -6.88 -8.20
C GLN A 17 10.95 -6.86 -8.86
N LYS A 18 11.66 -5.73 -8.74
CA LYS A 18 13.03 -5.57 -9.25
C LYS A 18 14.08 -6.17 -8.31
N GLN A 19 13.65 -6.81 -7.22
CA GLN A 19 14.50 -7.42 -6.18
C GLN A 19 15.51 -6.42 -5.56
N ILE A 20 15.14 -5.15 -5.49
CA ILE A 20 15.96 -4.10 -4.90
C ILE A 20 15.58 -3.95 -3.43
N SER A 21 16.52 -4.31 -2.55
CA SER A 21 16.32 -4.17 -1.11
C SER A 21 16.55 -2.72 -0.67
N LEU A 22 15.47 -1.96 -0.63
CA LEU A 22 15.45 -0.67 0.05
C LEU A 22 14.68 -0.82 1.38
N LEU A 23 15.41 -0.97 2.48
CA LEU A 23 14.80 -0.80 3.80
C LEU A 23 14.66 0.70 4.03
N PRO A 24 13.45 1.23 4.29
CA PRO A 24 13.30 2.59 4.77
C PRO A 24 13.97 2.68 6.14
N LYS A 25 15.24 3.11 6.16
CA LYS A 25 16.02 3.18 7.41
C LYS A 25 15.55 4.35 8.29
N ASP A 26 15.01 5.39 7.67
CA ASP A 26 14.66 6.67 8.32
C ASP A 26 13.20 7.08 8.15
N ILE A 27 12.38 6.21 7.54
CA ILE A 27 10.95 6.45 7.42
C ILE A 27 10.30 5.35 8.23
N GLU A 28 9.53 5.72 9.25
CA GLU A 28 8.57 4.84 9.89
C GLU A 28 7.46 4.48 8.87
N ILE A 29 7.84 3.85 7.76
CA ILE A 29 6.93 3.07 6.96
C ILE A 29 6.63 1.89 7.85
N ASN A 30 5.59 2.05 8.66
CA ASN A 30 5.00 0.94 9.36
C ASN A 30 4.75 -0.11 8.29
N LYS A 31 5.56 -1.17 8.26
CA LYS A 31 5.50 -2.22 7.22
C LYS A 31 4.11 -2.84 7.12
N ASN A 32 3.30 -2.63 8.15
CA ASN A 32 1.91 -3.07 8.27
C ASN A 32 0.87 -2.01 7.85
N LEU A 33 1.29 -0.85 7.34
CA LEU A 33 0.42 0.18 6.75
C LEU A 33 1.05 0.74 5.46
N PRO A 34 1.11 -0.06 4.38
CA PRO A 34 1.49 0.41 3.05
C PRO A 34 0.53 1.47 2.47
N LEU A 35 -0.52 1.88 3.20
CA LEU A 35 -1.59 2.77 2.74
C LEU A 35 -1.60 4.14 3.45
N SER A 36 -0.62 4.43 4.31
CA SER A 36 -0.64 5.70 5.05
C SER A 36 -0.19 6.87 4.18
N TRP A 37 -0.90 7.99 4.29
CA TRP A 37 -0.43 9.30 3.84
C TRP A 37 0.89 9.64 4.54
N ILE A 38 1.99 9.74 3.79
CA ILE A 38 3.31 10.10 4.30
C ILE A 38 3.60 11.55 3.92
N ASN A 39 4.27 12.30 4.80
CA ASN A 39 4.74 13.64 4.47
C ASN A 39 5.51 13.63 3.13
N THR A 40 5.19 14.57 2.24
CA THR A 40 5.78 14.67 0.90
C THR A 40 7.29 14.82 0.91
N LYS A 41 7.89 15.51 1.90
CA LYS A 41 9.34 15.64 2.01
C LYS A 41 10.01 14.29 2.25
N ASN A 42 9.47 13.50 3.18
CA ASN A 42 9.97 12.15 3.47
C ASN A 42 9.77 11.23 2.27
N THR A 43 8.63 11.37 1.58
CA THR A 43 8.33 10.65 0.34
C THR A 43 9.34 10.97 -0.76
N SER A 44 9.66 12.25 -0.98
CA SER A 44 10.67 12.68 -1.94
C SER A 44 12.06 12.12 -1.62
N LEU A 45 12.48 12.17 -0.34
CA LEU A 45 13.76 11.59 0.08
C LEU A 45 13.82 10.09 -0.20
N TYR A 46 12.73 9.37 0.09
CA TYR A 46 12.60 7.95 -0.22
C TYR A 46 12.73 7.66 -1.71
N ILE A 47 12.03 8.43 -2.55
CA ILE A 47 12.05 8.26 -4.00
C ILE A 47 13.46 8.53 -4.54
N LYS A 48 14.15 9.58 -4.08
CA LYS A 48 15.55 9.85 -4.47
C LYS A 48 16.47 8.70 -4.13
N GLN A 49 16.31 8.12 -2.94
CA GLN A 49 17.12 6.99 -2.52
C GLN A 49 16.82 5.74 -3.37
N ALA A 50 15.54 5.47 -3.64
CA ALA A 50 15.11 4.40 -4.52
C ALA A 50 15.65 4.55 -5.94
N GLU A 51 15.56 5.76 -6.51
CA GLU A 51 16.12 6.11 -7.82
C GLU A 51 17.62 5.81 -7.85
N LYS A 52 18.36 6.27 -6.83
CA LYS A 52 19.81 6.04 -6.74
C LYS A 52 20.16 4.55 -6.70
N GLU A 53 19.48 3.74 -5.88
CA GLU A 53 19.75 2.31 -5.82
C GLU A 53 19.30 1.57 -7.09
N TYR A 54 18.18 1.98 -7.69
CA TYR A 54 17.70 1.44 -8.95
C TYR A 54 18.69 1.68 -10.08
N LEU A 55 19.17 2.91 -10.25
CA LEU A 55 20.10 3.28 -11.31
C LEU A 55 21.49 2.66 -11.14
N LYS A 56 21.89 2.20 -9.94
CA LYS A 56 23.11 1.38 -9.78
C LYS A 56 22.97 0.03 -10.46
N VAL A 57 21.79 -0.58 -10.37
CA VAL A 57 21.51 -1.89 -10.97
C VAL A 57 21.15 -1.75 -12.45
N PHE A 58 20.44 -0.68 -12.81
CA PHE A 58 19.94 -0.39 -14.15
C PHE A 58 20.38 1.02 -14.64
N PRO A 59 21.64 1.24 -15.04
CA PRO A 59 22.17 2.59 -15.31
C PRO A 59 21.54 3.34 -16.48
N ASN A 60 21.05 2.62 -17.50
CA ASN A 60 20.47 3.19 -18.72
C ASN A 60 18.93 3.19 -18.71
N SER A 61 18.33 3.03 -17.54
CA SER A 61 16.89 2.92 -17.39
C SER A 61 16.22 4.25 -17.07
N PHE A 62 14.91 4.32 -17.32
CA PHE A 62 14.10 5.49 -17.05
C PHE A 62 13.26 5.23 -15.80
N PHE A 63 13.87 5.39 -14.62
CA PHE A 63 13.30 4.99 -13.33
C PHE A 63 11.82 5.36 -13.13
N TYR A 64 11.43 6.62 -13.40
CA TYR A 64 10.05 7.07 -13.20
C TYR A 64 9.07 6.44 -14.19
N GLN A 65 9.49 6.25 -15.44
CA GLN A 65 8.71 5.59 -16.49
C GLN A 65 8.53 4.10 -16.18
N ASP A 66 9.61 3.41 -15.82
CA ASP A 66 9.58 1.99 -15.44
C ASP A 66 8.70 1.77 -14.21
N TRP A 67 8.78 2.68 -13.23
CA TRP A 67 7.94 2.63 -12.04
C TRP A 67 6.46 2.89 -12.39
N ALA A 68 6.15 3.87 -13.24
CA ALA A 68 4.79 4.13 -13.68
C ALA A 68 4.21 2.94 -14.47
N GLU A 69 4.98 2.35 -15.38
CA GLU A 69 4.59 1.16 -16.16
C GLU A 69 4.31 -0.03 -15.26
N ALA A 70 5.20 -0.29 -14.29
CA ALA A 70 4.99 -1.35 -13.31
C ALA A 70 3.74 -1.05 -12.46
N SER A 71 3.53 0.19 -12.05
CA SER A 71 2.36 0.55 -11.25
C SER A 71 1.05 0.33 -12.00
N PHE A 72 1.04 0.60 -13.31
CA PHE A 72 -0.05 0.23 -14.21
C PHE A 72 -0.24 -1.29 -14.28
N SER A 73 0.81 -2.02 -14.65
CA SER A 73 0.78 -3.47 -14.89
C SER A 73 0.39 -4.28 -13.64
N LEU A 74 0.87 -3.84 -12.48
CA LEU A 74 0.61 -4.46 -11.18
C LEU A 74 -0.68 -4.01 -10.53
N ARG A 75 -1.42 -3.11 -11.18
CA ARG A 75 -2.64 -2.50 -10.61
C ARG A 75 -2.37 -1.86 -9.24
N ALA A 76 -1.18 -1.28 -9.07
CA ALA A 76 -0.75 -0.67 -7.81
C ALA A 76 -1.48 0.63 -7.48
N TRP A 77 -2.31 1.14 -8.40
CA TRP A 77 -3.21 2.27 -8.16
C TRP A 77 -4.57 1.85 -7.55
N ASP A 78 -4.70 0.60 -7.08
CA ASP A 78 -5.86 0.06 -6.38
C ASP A 78 -7.21 0.45 -7.07
N GLY A 79 -8.12 1.10 -6.33
CA GLY A 79 -9.44 1.51 -6.80
C GLY A 79 -9.40 2.50 -7.97
N LEU A 80 -8.36 3.33 -8.08
CA LEU A 80 -8.23 4.29 -9.18
C LEU A 80 -8.14 3.57 -10.53
N GLY A 81 -7.41 2.46 -10.61
CA GLY A 81 -7.32 1.67 -11.85
C GLY A 81 -8.68 1.13 -12.32
N SER A 82 -9.61 0.85 -11.40
CA SER A 82 -10.97 0.44 -11.76
C SER A 82 -11.81 1.61 -12.26
N VAL A 83 -11.67 2.80 -11.66
CA VAL A 83 -12.31 4.04 -12.13
C VAL A 83 -11.81 4.42 -13.52
N LEU A 84 -10.50 4.35 -13.76
CA LEU A 84 -9.90 4.70 -15.05
C LEU A 84 -10.32 3.77 -16.19
N ARG A 85 -10.69 2.51 -15.92
CA ARG A 85 -11.18 1.55 -16.93
C ARG A 85 -12.62 1.78 -17.36
N ILE A 86 -13.43 2.37 -16.51
CA ILE A 86 -14.85 2.61 -16.78
C ILE A 86 -15.10 4.04 -17.27
N MET A 87 -14.10 4.91 -17.13
CA MET A 87 -14.19 6.31 -17.52
C MET A 87 -13.64 6.49 -18.93
N PRO A 88 -14.42 6.98 -19.90
CA PRO A 88 -13.87 7.41 -21.18
C PRO A 88 -12.84 8.52 -20.94
N MET A 89 -11.82 8.62 -21.80
CA MET A 89 -10.85 9.71 -21.67
C MET A 89 -11.62 11.05 -21.74
N PRO A 90 -11.41 11.97 -20.79
CA PRO A 90 -12.21 13.18 -20.71
C PRO A 90 -11.95 14.07 -21.92
N ASP A 91 -13.00 14.75 -22.39
CA ASP A 91 -12.89 15.84 -23.36
C ASP A 91 -11.87 16.88 -22.86
N PRO A 92 -11.17 17.59 -23.76
CA PRO A 92 -10.14 18.57 -23.37
C PRO A 92 -10.62 19.57 -22.31
N GLU A 93 -11.87 20.01 -22.38
CA GLU A 93 -12.50 20.94 -21.44
C GLU A 93 -12.57 20.40 -20.00
N ARG A 94 -12.65 19.06 -19.84
CA ARG A 94 -12.75 18.38 -18.54
C ARG A 94 -11.43 17.80 -18.06
N LEU A 95 -10.39 17.86 -18.89
CA LEU A 95 -9.09 17.28 -18.60
C LEU A 95 -8.41 17.92 -17.38
N ALA A 96 -8.54 19.24 -17.19
CA ALA A 96 -8.00 19.92 -16.01
C ALA A 96 -8.62 19.38 -14.71
N TYR A 97 -9.94 19.21 -14.68
CA TYR A 97 -10.64 18.66 -13.53
C TYR A 97 -10.27 17.19 -13.29
N PHE A 98 -10.20 16.38 -14.35
CA PHE A 98 -9.74 15.00 -14.26
C PHE A 98 -8.33 14.91 -13.67
N LEU A 99 -7.40 15.74 -14.13
CA LEU A 99 -6.03 15.79 -13.62
C LEU A 99 -5.99 16.20 -12.14
N ALA A 100 -6.79 17.19 -11.73
CA ALA A 100 -6.91 17.57 -10.32
C ALA A 100 -7.38 16.39 -9.45
N GLN A 101 -8.34 15.61 -9.94
CA GLN A 101 -8.87 14.45 -9.24
C GLN A 101 -7.88 13.29 -9.21
N PHE A 102 -7.20 13.03 -10.33
CA PHE A 102 -6.11 12.07 -10.43
C PHE A 102 -4.99 12.41 -9.45
N PHE A 103 -4.55 13.67 -9.38
CA PHE A 103 -3.55 14.12 -8.41
C PHE A 103 -4.04 14.02 -6.96
N SER A 104 -5.32 14.28 -6.70
CA SER A 104 -5.94 14.09 -5.38
C SER A 104 -5.87 12.64 -4.89
N TYR A 105 -5.74 11.69 -5.82
CA TYR A 105 -5.46 10.32 -5.44
C TYR A 105 -4.10 10.28 -4.77
N PHE A 106 -3.04 10.80 -5.37
CA PHE A 106 -1.69 10.62 -4.85
C PHE A 106 -1.27 11.64 -3.79
N ILE A 107 -1.85 12.84 -3.78
CA ILE A 107 -1.43 13.96 -2.94
C ILE A 107 -2.64 14.56 -2.20
N SER A 108 -2.42 14.90 -0.93
CA SER A 108 -3.38 15.60 -0.07
C SER A 108 -2.73 16.84 0.56
N PRO A 109 -3.40 17.99 0.64
CA PRO A 109 -4.76 18.28 0.12
C PRO A 109 -4.84 18.28 -1.41
N GLN A 110 -6.06 18.25 -1.95
CA GLN A 110 -6.30 18.30 -3.40
C GLN A 110 -5.67 19.56 -4.01
N ILE A 111 -4.98 19.38 -5.13
CA ILE A 111 -4.34 20.46 -5.86
C ILE A 111 -5.27 20.99 -6.94
N GLU A 112 -5.33 22.32 -7.03
CA GLU A 112 -5.99 22.98 -8.16
C GLU A 112 -5.15 22.82 -9.44
N VAL A 113 -5.83 22.44 -10.52
CA VAL A 113 -5.26 22.38 -11.87
C VAL A 113 -6.07 23.34 -12.73
N LYS A 114 -5.40 24.32 -13.34
CA LYS A 114 -6.00 25.32 -14.22
C LYS A 114 -5.59 25.05 -15.66
N SER A 115 -6.55 24.97 -16.58
CA SER A 115 -6.24 24.90 -18.01
C SER A 115 -5.68 26.25 -18.47
N LEU A 116 -4.57 26.22 -19.21
CA LEU A 116 -3.98 27.39 -19.88
C LEU A 116 -4.31 27.37 -21.37
N SER A 117 -4.21 26.20 -21.99
CA SER A 117 -4.53 25.98 -23.40
C SER A 117 -5.06 24.56 -23.61
N LEU A 118 -6.02 24.42 -24.52
CA LEU A 118 -6.66 23.15 -24.86
C LEU A 118 -6.48 22.85 -26.35
N GLY A 119 -6.19 21.60 -26.67
CA GLY A 119 -5.96 21.13 -28.03
C GLY A 119 -5.09 19.87 -28.04
N GLU A 120 -4.48 19.58 -29.19
CA GLU A 120 -3.53 18.46 -29.34
C GLU A 120 -2.36 18.57 -28.35
N LYS A 121 -1.94 19.81 -28.07
CA LYS A 121 -0.99 20.16 -27.02
C LYS A 121 -1.74 20.98 -25.98
N SER A 122 -2.20 20.31 -24.93
CA SER A 122 -2.90 20.98 -23.84
C SER A 122 -1.92 21.34 -22.72
N GLU A 123 -2.03 22.54 -22.17
CA GLU A 123 -1.19 23.02 -21.08
C GLU A 123 -2.02 23.31 -19.83
N PHE A 124 -1.49 22.89 -18.68
CA PHE A 124 -2.14 23.03 -17.39
C PHE A 124 -1.18 23.65 -16.39
N LYS A 125 -1.67 24.63 -15.61
CA LYS A 125 -0.96 25.18 -14.46
C LYS A 125 -1.37 24.42 -13.21
N THR A 126 -0.39 23.95 -12.46
CA THR A 126 -0.60 23.25 -11.18
C THR A 126 0.27 23.86 -10.10
N PHE A 127 -0.17 23.78 -8.84
CA PHE A 127 0.65 24.21 -7.70
C PHE A 127 1.67 23.14 -7.24
N ILE A 128 1.62 21.92 -7.79
CA ILE A 128 2.76 21.01 -7.70
C ILE A 128 3.77 21.53 -8.70
N SER A 129 4.74 22.28 -8.18
CA SER A 129 5.89 22.64 -8.97
C SER A 129 6.93 21.54 -8.86
N GLU A 130 7.67 21.32 -9.96
CA GLU A 130 8.93 20.58 -9.92
C GLU A 130 9.88 21.15 -8.86
N LYS A 131 9.72 22.43 -8.50
CA LYS A 131 10.50 23.09 -7.44
C LYS A 131 10.12 22.65 -6.04
N SER A 132 8.85 22.32 -5.80
CA SER A 132 8.35 21.92 -4.48
C SER A 132 8.47 20.42 -4.25
N PHE A 133 8.10 19.60 -5.25
CA PHE A 133 8.07 18.13 -5.15
C PHE A 133 8.54 17.46 -6.46
N PRO A 134 9.84 17.58 -6.82
CA PRO A 134 10.35 17.18 -8.13
C PRO A 134 10.12 15.70 -8.44
N GLU A 135 10.38 14.81 -7.50
CA GLU A 135 10.29 13.36 -7.70
C GLU A 135 8.84 12.92 -7.89
N ILE A 136 7.93 13.53 -7.14
CA ILE A 136 6.50 13.25 -7.23
C ILE A 136 5.95 13.77 -8.55
N ALA A 137 6.35 14.98 -8.98
CA ALA A 137 5.97 15.54 -10.28
C ALA A 137 6.45 14.66 -11.44
N LYS A 138 7.71 14.19 -11.40
CA LYS A 138 8.27 13.27 -12.41
C LYS A 138 7.49 11.96 -12.48
N TYR A 139 7.19 11.36 -11.32
CA TYR A 139 6.37 10.14 -11.27
C TYR A 139 4.96 10.38 -11.81
N LEU A 140 4.28 11.45 -11.39
CA LEU A 140 2.93 11.76 -11.85
C LEU A 140 2.88 12.06 -13.35
N SER A 141 3.88 12.76 -13.89
CA SER A 141 4.05 12.95 -15.33
C SER A 141 4.13 11.61 -16.06
N ALA A 142 4.97 10.69 -15.56
CA ALA A 142 5.07 9.35 -16.10
C ALA A 142 3.77 8.55 -15.96
N CYS A 143 3.02 8.69 -14.87
CA CYS A 143 1.72 8.01 -14.74
C CYS A 143 0.70 8.50 -15.76
N ILE A 144 0.67 9.80 -16.07
CA ILE A 144 -0.26 10.37 -17.06
C ILE A 144 -0.08 9.72 -18.44
N THR A 145 1.15 9.38 -18.83
CA THR A 145 1.39 8.72 -20.13
C THR A 145 0.75 7.33 -20.22
N TYR A 146 0.48 6.68 -19.08
CA TYR A 146 -0.15 5.36 -19.00
C TYR A 146 -1.67 5.41 -18.75
N ILE A 147 -2.26 6.57 -18.46
CA ILE A 147 -3.73 6.70 -18.29
C ILE A 147 -4.50 6.20 -19.53
N PRO A 148 -4.13 6.56 -20.78
CA PRO A 148 -4.82 6.07 -21.98
C PRO A 148 -4.81 4.55 -22.13
N CYS A 149 -3.80 3.87 -21.58
CA CYS A 149 -3.66 2.42 -21.66
C CYS A 149 -4.81 1.67 -20.95
N PHE A 150 -5.49 2.29 -19.98
CA PHE A 150 -6.67 1.68 -19.33
C PHE A 150 -7.86 1.52 -20.27
N ASN A 151 -7.95 2.35 -21.30
CA ASN A 151 -9.05 2.36 -22.28
C ASN A 151 -8.61 1.87 -23.66
N LYS A 152 -7.42 1.25 -23.77
CA LYS A 152 -6.81 0.82 -25.04
C LYS A 152 -6.64 1.96 -26.07
N ASN A 153 -6.59 3.21 -25.59
CA ASN A 153 -6.47 4.39 -26.44
C ASN A 153 -5.00 4.78 -26.68
N SER A 154 -4.79 5.66 -27.66
CA SER A 154 -3.49 6.11 -28.15
C SER A 154 -2.56 6.64 -27.06
N ASN A 155 -1.25 6.49 -27.30
CA ASN A 155 -0.19 7.03 -26.47
C ASN A 155 -0.35 8.53 -26.26
N VAL A 156 -0.02 8.98 -25.05
CA VAL A 156 0.05 10.40 -24.66
C VAL A 156 1.46 10.64 -24.15
N SER A 157 2.09 11.74 -24.56
CA SER A 157 3.33 12.20 -23.90
C SER A 157 3.00 13.31 -22.94
N CYS A 158 3.68 13.30 -21.80
CA CYS A 158 3.55 14.34 -20.80
C CYS A 158 4.94 14.92 -20.49
N THR A 159 5.02 16.25 -20.43
CA THR A 159 6.19 16.96 -19.91
C THR A 159 5.76 17.91 -18.81
N TRP A 160 6.60 18.06 -17.80
CA TRP A 160 6.32 18.91 -16.65
C TRP A 160 7.52 19.83 -16.44
N GLU A 161 7.31 21.14 -16.57
CA GLU A 161 8.35 22.16 -16.43
C GLU A 161 7.89 23.22 -15.43
N GLY A 162 8.54 23.28 -14.27
CA GLY A 162 8.12 24.17 -13.19
C GLY A 162 6.68 23.87 -12.74
N ASP A 163 5.78 24.80 -12.98
CA ASP A 163 4.36 24.74 -12.58
C ASP A 163 3.45 24.33 -13.75
N ILE A 164 4.04 24.10 -14.93
CA ILE A 164 3.31 23.85 -16.18
C ILE A 164 3.45 22.38 -16.56
N LEU A 165 2.30 21.72 -16.65
CA LEU A 165 2.13 20.38 -17.16
C LEU A 165 1.65 20.47 -18.61
N ARG A 166 2.41 19.93 -19.54
CA ARG A 166 2.03 19.82 -20.95
C ARG A 166 1.67 18.39 -21.28
N VAL A 167 0.56 18.21 -21.95
CA VAL A 167 0.03 16.91 -22.35
C VAL A 167 -0.19 16.95 -23.86
N ASN A 168 0.57 16.13 -24.60
CA ASN A 168 0.41 16.00 -26.04
C ASN A 168 -0.31 14.69 -26.36
N PHE A 169 -1.44 14.82 -27.05
CA PHE A 169 -2.23 13.71 -27.57
C PHE A 169 -1.78 13.44 -29.01
N PHE A 170 -1.17 12.27 -29.26
CA PHE A 170 -0.57 11.98 -30.58
C PHE A 170 -1.59 11.65 -31.67
N ASN A 171 -2.79 11.20 -31.29
CA ASN A 171 -3.90 11.04 -32.20
C ASN A 171 -5.03 11.92 -31.72
N GLN A 172 -5.64 12.67 -32.65
CA GLN A 172 -6.98 13.19 -32.43
C GLN A 172 -7.84 11.99 -32.04
N GLN A 173 -8.35 11.99 -30.81
CA GLN A 173 -9.37 11.02 -30.48
C GLN A 173 -10.49 11.22 -31.49
N PRO A 174 -10.96 10.17 -32.17
CA PRO A 174 -12.15 10.32 -32.99
C PRO A 174 -13.20 10.93 -32.06
N SER A 175 -13.69 12.12 -32.43
CA SER A 175 -14.70 12.77 -31.61
C SER A 175 -15.82 11.74 -31.44
N ILE A 176 -16.27 11.56 -30.20
CA ILE A 176 -17.30 10.57 -29.82
C ILE A 176 -18.63 10.82 -30.58
N PHE A 177 -18.72 11.87 -31.41
CA PHE A 177 -19.85 12.13 -32.28
C PHE A 177 -19.94 11.22 -33.51
N ASP A 178 -18.87 10.49 -33.88
CA ASP A 178 -18.89 9.77 -35.17
C ASP A 178 -19.35 8.32 -35.13
N ASN A 179 -19.41 7.60 -33.98
CA ASN A 179 -19.93 6.22 -33.99
C ASN A 179 -20.63 5.77 -32.70
N GLN A 180 -21.79 5.14 -32.90
CA GLN A 180 -22.87 4.81 -31.96
C GLN A 180 -22.55 3.71 -30.91
N ILE A 181 -21.48 3.82 -30.13
CA ILE A 181 -21.19 2.83 -29.08
C ILE A 181 -21.20 3.49 -27.69
N SER A 182 -22.33 3.33 -27.00
CA SER A 182 -22.54 3.49 -25.55
C SER A 182 -21.96 4.76 -24.91
N LYS A 183 -22.72 5.84 -24.99
CA LYS A 183 -22.60 7.02 -24.13
C LYS A 183 -22.87 6.67 -22.66
N THR A 184 -21.88 6.17 -21.94
CA THR A 184 -21.82 6.37 -20.49
C THR A 184 -21.28 7.79 -20.24
N HIS A 185 -22.17 8.79 -20.30
CA HIS A 185 -21.85 10.13 -19.81
C HIS A 185 -21.72 10.06 -18.28
N ILE A 186 -20.55 9.63 -17.79
CA ILE A 186 -20.20 9.73 -16.38
C ILE A 186 -20.02 11.22 -16.09
N THR A 187 -20.89 11.78 -15.26
CA THR A 187 -20.76 13.17 -14.86
C THR A 187 -19.59 13.32 -13.87
N PRO A 188 -18.91 14.48 -13.85
CA PRO A 188 -17.88 14.79 -12.85
C PRO A 188 -18.35 14.51 -11.41
N GLU A 189 -19.63 14.76 -11.10
CA GLU A 189 -20.22 14.47 -9.79
C GLU A 189 -20.23 12.97 -9.47
N LEU A 190 -20.50 12.12 -10.46
CA LEU A 190 -20.43 10.66 -10.31
C LEU A 190 -18.99 10.19 -10.11
N MET A 191 -18.02 10.82 -10.77
CA MET A 191 -16.61 10.50 -10.54
C MET A 191 -16.18 10.89 -9.13
N ASN A 192 -16.61 12.06 -8.65
CA ASN A 192 -16.40 12.48 -7.27
C ASN A 192 -17.04 11.52 -6.27
N SER A 193 -18.30 11.14 -6.47
CA SER A 193 -18.97 10.23 -5.54
C SER A 193 -18.32 8.85 -5.53
N LEU A 194 -17.93 8.32 -6.68
CA LEU A 194 -17.20 7.06 -6.75
C LEU A 194 -15.84 7.17 -6.06
N LEU A 195 -15.06 8.22 -6.34
CA LEU A 195 -13.76 8.42 -5.69
C LEU A 195 -13.90 8.62 -4.17
N GLU A 196 -14.91 9.35 -3.71
CA GLU A 196 -15.20 9.51 -2.28
C GLU A 196 -15.63 8.20 -1.64
N ASP A 197 -16.51 7.43 -2.28
CA ASP A 197 -16.94 6.12 -1.78
C ASP A 197 -15.79 5.13 -1.74
N PHE A 198 -14.88 5.19 -2.72
CA PHE A 198 -13.65 4.40 -2.71
C PHE A 198 -12.72 4.84 -1.59
N LYS A 199 -12.48 6.15 -1.42
CA LYS A 199 -11.67 6.69 -0.30
C LYS A 199 -12.24 6.25 1.05
N LYS A 200 -13.56 6.36 1.24
CA LYS A 200 -14.25 5.90 2.46
C LYS A 200 -14.11 4.40 2.69
N LYS A 201 -14.30 3.59 1.64
CA LYS A 201 -14.10 2.13 1.74
C LYS A 201 -12.66 1.77 2.07
N GLU A 202 -11.70 2.47 1.49
CA GLU A 202 -10.28 2.29 1.74
C GLU A 202 -9.93 2.66 3.20
N GLU A 203 -10.44 3.78 3.70
CA GLU A 203 -10.30 4.18 5.12
C GLU A 203 -10.92 3.14 6.07
N LEU A 204 -12.10 2.62 5.76
CA LEU A 204 -12.74 1.55 6.54
C LEU A 204 -11.92 0.27 6.55
N LEU A 205 -11.30 -0.10 5.41
CA LEU A 205 -10.40 -1.25 5.33
C LEU A 205 -9.17 -1.05 6.20
N ILE A 206 -8.56 0.14 6.19
CA ILE A 206 -7.42 0.47 7.04
C ILE A 206 -7.79 0.37 8.53
N ILE A 207 -8.97 0.86 8.93
CA ILE A 207 -9.45 0.75 10.32
C ILE A 207 -9.62 -0.73 10.69
N ARG A 208 -10.26 -1.52 9.82
CA ARG A 208 -10.51 -2.94 10.06
C ARG A 208 -9.21 -3.75 10.14
N GLU A 209 -8.22 -3.44 9.31
CA GLU A 209 -6.89 -4.05 9.34
C GLU A 209 -6.17 -3.75 10.66
N LYS A 210 -6.24 -2.50 11.15
CA LYS A 210 -5.71 -2.13 12.48
C LYS A 210 -6.37 -2.93 13.60
N ASP A 211 -7.67 -3.15 13.53
CA ASP A 211 -8.39 -3.91 14.55
C ASP A 211 -8.09 -5.41 14.49
N LEU A 212 -7.94 -5.98 13.30
CA LEU A 212 -7.45 -7.35 13.12
C LEU A 212 -6.04 -7.52 13.73
N LEU A 213 -5.13 -6.59 13.48
CA LEU A 213 -3.78 -6.62 14.07
C LEU A 213 -3.81 -6.54 15.61
N LYS A 214 -4.74 -5.78 16.20
CA LYS A 214 -4.94 -5.77 17.66
C LYS A 214 -5.47 -7.13 18.15
N GLN A 215 -6.42 -7.73 17.43
CA GLN A 215 -6.96 -9.04 17.78
C GLN A 215 -5.88 -10.13 17.70
N GLU A 216 -5.06 -10.16 16.65
CA GLU A 216 -3.93 -11.11 16.54
C GLU A 216 -2.94 -10.96 17.70
N LYS A 217 -2.61 -9.73 18.09
CA LYS A 217 -1.75 -9.48 19.27
C LYS A 217 -2.37 -10.02 20.55
N ASN A 218 -3.69 -9.87 20.72
CA ASN A 218 -4.39 -10.40 21.88
C ASN A 218 -4.46 -11.93 21.87
N LEU A 219 -4.71 -12.55 20.72
CA LEU A 219 -4.69 -14.00 20.55
C LEU A 219 -3.32 -14.58 20.88
N LYS A 220 -2.24 -13.99 20.35
CA LYS A 220 -0.86 -14.42 20.70
C LYS A 220 -0.56 -14.31 22.19
N LYS A 221 -1.07 -13.27 22.86
CA LYS A 221 -0.95 -13.15 24.32
C LYS A 221 -1.72 -14.26 25.05
N GLN A 222 -2.94 -14.56 24.61
CA GLN A 222 -3.74 -15.65 25.19
C GLN A 222 -3.11 -17.01 24.98
N GLU A 223 -2.60 -17.31 23.78
CA GLU A 223 -1.86 -18.55 23.50
C GLU A 223 -0.65 -18.70 24.41
N LYS A 224 0.14 -17.63 24.60
CA LYS A 224 1.29 -17.65 25.49
C LYS A 224 0.89 -17.88 26.95
N LEU A 225 -0.22 -17.28 27.41
CA LEU A 225 -0.77 -17.52 28.74
C LEU A 225 -1.25 -18.97 28.90
N LEU A 226 -1.93 -19.53 27.89
CA LEU A 226 -2.38 -20.92 27.91
C LEU A 226 -1.20 -21.89 27.91
N GLN A 227 -0.15 -21.66 27.12
CA GLN A 227 1.07 -22.46 27.14
C GLN A 227 1.74 -22.41 28.52
N ASN A 228 1.87 -21.23 29.11
CA ASN A 228 2.44 -21.09 30.45
C ASN A 228 1.59 -21.81 31.52
N ASN A 229 0.27 -21.69 31.43
CA ASN A 229 -0.65 -22.38 32.33
C ASN A 229 -0.56 -23.90 32.16
N LEU A 230 -0.51 -24.41 30.93
CA LEU A 230 -0.31 -25.84 30.64
C LEU A 230 1.01 -26.33 31.23
N LEU A 231 2.13 -25.63 30.98
CA LEU A 231 3.44 -25.97 31.55
C LEU A 231 3.42 -26.00 33.08
N SER A 232 2.72 -25.04 33.71
CA SER A 232 2.55 -25.01 35.17
C SER A 232 1.69 -26.15 35.70
N SER A 233 0.67 -26.58 34.96
CA SER A 233 -0.18 -27.72 35.32
C SER A 233 0.57 -29.04 35.15
N PHE A 234 1.33 -29.20 34.07
CA PHE A 234 2.19 -30.36 33.86
C PHE A 234 3.26 -30.47 34.95
N SER A 235 3.90 -29.37 35.36
CA SER A 235 4.89 -29.43 36.44
C SER A 235 4.27 -29.81 37.79
N LYS A 236 3.06 -29.32 38.11
CA LYS A 236 2.30 -29.74 39.29
C LYS A 236 1.95 -31.23 39.24
N LEU A 237 1.45 -31.73 38.11
CA LEU A 237 1.15 -33.16 37.93
C LEU A 237 2.40 -34.03 38.04
N PHE A 238 3.52 -33.57 37.49
CA PHE A 238 4.80 -34.28 37.57
C PHE A 238 5.28 -34.40 39.02
N ASN A 239 5.19 -33.31 39.79
CA ASN A 239 5.54 -33.29 41.21
C ASN A 239 4.60 -34.16 42.05
N LEU A 240 3.29 -34.16 41.76
CA LEU A 240 2.33 -35.07 42.38
C LEU A 240 2.68 -36.54 42.09
N SER A 241 3.02 -36.88 40.85
CA SER A 241 3.43 -38.25 40.49
C SER A 241 4.70 -38.71 41.22
N LYS A 242 5.67 -37.81 41.41
CA LYS A 242 6.89 -38.09 42.17
C LYS A 242 6.57 -38.35 43.64
N ASN A 243 5.69 -37.54 44.23
CA ASN A 243 5.26 -37.71 45.63
C ASN A 243 4.47 -39.01 45.85
N VAL A 244 3.65 -39.44 44.89
CA VAL A 244 2.96 -40.74 44.95
C VAL A 244 3.96 -41.91 44.85
N LYS A 245 4.99 -41.80 44.00
CA LYS A 245 6.06 -42.82 43.89
C LYS A 245 6.95 -42.90 45.12
N THR A 246 7.23 -41.78 45.79
CA THR A 246 8.03 -41.79 47.03
C THR A 246 7.20 -42.28 48.22
N ASN A 247 5.92 -41.93 48.31
CA ASN A 247 5.04 -42.45 49.35
C ASN A 247 4.74 -43.95 49.18
N SER A 248 4.55 -44.45 47.96
CA SER A 248 4.41 -45.89 47.72
C SER A 248 5.68 -46.67 48.07
N LYS A 249 6.88 -46.16 47.76
CA LYS A 249 8.14 -46.77 48.22
C LYS A 249 8.28 -46.77 49.75
N LYS A 250 7.85 -45.71 50.45
CA LYS A 250 7.82 -45.69 51.92
C LYS A 250 6.85 -46.73 52.48
N ILE A 251 5.66 -46.88 51.89
CA ILE A 251 4.65 -47.86 52.33
C ILE A 251 5.14 -49.30 52.13
N ILE A 252 5.82 -49.59 51.02
CA ILE A 252 6.40 -50.91 50.75
C ILE A 252 7.54 -51.20 51.73
N ASN A 253 8.40 -50.23 52.02
CA ASN A 253 9.46 -50.41 53.02
C ASN A 253 8.89 -50.63 54.42
N THR A 254 7.84 -49.91 54.83
CA THR A 254 7.20 -50.15 56.14
C THR A 254 6.49 -51.50 56.22
N LYS A 255 5.89 -51.99 55.12
CA LYS A 255 5.34 -53.35 55.09
C LYS A 255 6.42 -54.42 55.25
N ASN A 256 7.54 -54.28 54.54
CA ASN A 256 8.67 -55.22 54.66
C ASN A 256 9.31 -55.18 56.07
N SER A 257 9.34 -54.01 56.73
CA SER A 257 9.79 -53.91 58.12
C SER A 257 8.82 -54.56 59.12
N ILE A 258 7.52 -54.57 58.84
CA ILE A 258 6.51 -55.22 59.69
C ILE A 258 6.57 -56.75 59.51
N GLU A 259 6.79 -57.25 58.30
CA GLU A 259 6.94 -58.70 58.03
C GLU A 259 8.25 -59.29 58.58
N GLN A 260 9.31 -58.48 58.73
CA GLN A 260 10.55 -58.89 59.42
C GLN A 260 10.41 -58.94 60.95
N PHE A 261 9.47 -58.19 61.55
CA PHE A 261 9.23 -58.23 62.99
C PHE A 261 8.31 -59.38 63.44
N SER A 262 7.64 -60.06 62.51
CA SER A 262 6.77 -61.22 62.79
C SER A 262 7.49 -62.58 62.74
N PHE A 263 8.81 -62.63 62.60
CA PHE A 263 9.59 -63.88 62.50
C PHE A 263 10.51 -64.18 63.71
N ASP A 264 10.49 -63.37 64.76
CA ASP A 264 11.31 -63.55 65.99
C ASP A 264 10.46 -63.88 67.25
N LEU A 265 9.26 -64.43 67.07
CA LEU A 265 8.42 -64.91 68.18
C LEU A 265 8.00 -66.35 67.92
N ASP A 266 8.93 -67.29 68.08
CA ASP A 266 8.69 -68.69 68.43
C ASP A 266 9.90 -69.24 69.21
#